data_AF-A0A7C1EPY4-F1
#
_entry.id   AF-A0A7C1EPY4-F1
#
_cell.length_a   1.000
_cell.length_b   1.000
_cell.length_c   1.000
_cell.angle_alpha   90.00
_cell.angle_beta   90.00
_cell.angle_gamma   90.00
#
_symmetry.space_group_name_H-M   'P 1'
#
loop_
_entity.id
_entity.type
_entity.pdbx_description
1 polymer ?
#
loop_
_entity_poly.entity_id
_entity_poly.type
_entity_poly.pdbx_seq_one_letter_code
_entity_poly.pdbx_strand_id
1 'polypeptide(L)'
;MKPHRLLVFIGLLLLLIAPNVARPSFALFQSKESCGEIVQKAFEATDVLCEQTGRNEVCYGHKDLEALPDPNVTDFNFDEEGDIADVAHLRSLRLSALDVDTQAWGVALMRLQGSIQADENLTLLVFGDVELENRVTASTQIEVTAIPDRTVNLRELPGTNGTMVGTLAPGQTVVANGRLADSSWVRVELPDGRGYGWVFASLLVNSDDIEVLDVIDKPVTTFGAMHAFYFQSSIDDSSCEEAPSSGILIQTPEGIAEVSLLINEVDIRLGSTVYLQAQAGEEMIVRVVEGSAQVEAFGVVEQAAAGYEIRMPLTENLAPANVPAPAEPYEMPDVEALPVELLEREITVHPPGDEVLPTEEAEVTETPVLTEEAIDELSPEQTEEPPLPTEEPEITPTPTEERLPTADATEEPTASPSEMPLELSPTPTDTPTESFPVDPPTSTPTQGFLPLLTDEPPLVVTDEPTPF
;
A
#
# COMPACT_ATOMS: atom_id res chain seq x y z
N MET A 1 -52.86 55.21 49.41
CA MET A 1 -52.34 54.43 48.26
C MET A 1 -52.60 52.95 48.53
N LYS A 2 -52.97 52.21 47.48
CA LYS A 2 -53.81 50.99 47.51
C LYS A 2 -53.15 49.77 48.20
N PRO A 3 -53.93 48.91 48.91
CA PRO A 3 -53.46 47.70 49.59
C PRO A 3 -53.03 46.55 48.66
N HIS A 4 -52.96 46.80 47.34
CA HIS A 4 -52.54 45.82 46.34
C HIS A 4 -51.01 45.68 46.17
N ARG A 5 -50.20 46.58 46.72
CA ARG A 5 -48.72 46.47 46.62
C ARG A 5 -48.07 45.63 47.72
N LEU A 6 -48.78 45.39 48.84
CA LEU A 6 -48.25 44.59 49.95
C LEU A 6 -48.38 43.07 49.70
N LEU A 7 -49.43 42.65 48.99
CA LEU A 7 -49.68 41.23 48.66
C LEU A 7 -48.72 40.68 47.60
N VAL A 8 -48.20 41.54 46.70
CA VAL A 8 -47.21 41.13 45.69
C VAL A 8 -45.84 40.86 46.30
N PHE A 9 -45.44 41.61 47.34
CA PHE A 9 -44.16 41.38 48.03
C PHE A 9 -44.18 40.12 48.92
N ILE A 10 -45.34 39.74 49.49
CA ILE A 10 -45.46 38.50 50.27
C ILE A 10 -45.49 37.27 49.35
N GLY A 11 -46.06 37.38 48.15
CA GLY A 11 -46.00 36.32 47.14
C GLY A 11 -44.58 36.09 46.57
N LEU A 12 -43.78 37.15 46.43
CA LEU A 12 -42.39 37.05 45.94
C LEU A 12 -41.42 36.55 47.04
N LEU A 13 -41.70 36.84 48.31
CA LEU A 13 -40.86 36.37 49.44
C LEU A 13 -41.12 34.90 49.81
N LEU A 14 -42.29 34.35 49.49
CA LEU A 14 -42.61 32.93 49.69
C LEU A 14 -42.09 32.00 48.58
N LEU A 15 -41.61 32.54 47.45
CA LEU A 15 -40.97 31.75 46.38
C LEU A 15 -39.46 31.51 46.61
N LEU A 16 -38.87 32.14 47.64
CA LEU A 16 -37.45 32.01 48.01
C LEU A 16 -37.19 30.99 49.13
N ILE A 17 -38.23 30.24 49.56
CA ILE A 17 -38.11 29.14 50.51
C ILE A 17 -38.45 27.83 49.78
N ALA A 18 -37.73 27.55 48.68
CA ALA A 18 -37.64 26.18 48.20
C ALA A 18 -36.75 25.41 49.19
N PRO A 19 -37.18 24.24 49.72
CA PRO A 19 -36.26 23.41 50.49
C PRO A 19 -35.08 23.04 49.59
N ASN A 20 -33.86 23.20 50.11
CA ASN A 20 -32.65 22.59 49.56
C ASN A 20 -32.86 21.07 49.60
N VAL A 21 -33.58 20.53 48.62
CA VAL A 21 -33.57 19.10 48.34
C VAL A 21 -32.18 18.85 47.79
N ALA A 22 -31.32 18.25 48.61
CA ALA A 22 -30.01 17.77 48.21
C ALA A 22 -30.19 17.00 46.90
N ARG A 23 -29.73 17.58 45.78
CA ARG A 23 -29.64 16.84 44.52
C ARG A 23 -28.66 15.70 44.81
N PRO A 24 -29.07 14.42 44.70
CA PRO A 24 -28.10 13.36 44.74
C PRO A 24 -27.10 13.64 43.62
N SER A 25 -25.85 13.92 43.99
CA SER A 25 -24.74 13.88 43.07
C SER A 25 -24.61 12.42 42.64
N PHE A 26 -25.27 12.05 41.55
CA PHE A 26 -24.94 10.83 40.85
C PHE A 26 -23.52 11.03 40.32
N ALA A 27 -22.54 10.46 41.01
CA ALA A 27 -21.24 10.21 40.42
C ALA A 27 -21.50 9.27 39.24
N LEU A 28 -21.29 9.77 38.01
CA LEU A 28 -21.20 8.91 36.85
C LEU A 28 -19.94 8.06 37.05
N PHE A 29 -20.11 6.81 37.44
CA PHE A 29 -19.07 5.81 37.21
C PHE A 29 -19.03 5.60 35.70
N GLN A 30 -18.03 6.17 35.02
CA GLN A 30 -17.66 5.65 33.70
C GLN A 30 -17.08 4.26 33.96
N SER A 31 -17.80 3.23 33.55
CA SER A 31 -17.20 1.89 33.43
C SER A 31 -16.14 1.98 32.35
N LYS A 32 -14.88 1.68 32.69
CA LYS A 32 -13.87 1.39 31.68
C LYS A 32 -14.39 0.25 30.80
N GLU A 33 -14.21 0.41 29.51
CA GLU A 33 -14.65 -0.60 28.54
C GLU A 33 -13.78 -1.85 28.71
N SER A 34 -14.38 -2.99 28.47
CA SER A 34 -13.66 -4.27 28.48
C SER A 34 -12.72 -4.35 27.29
N CYS A 35 -11.73 -5.25 27.37
CA CYS A 35 -10.77 -5.48 26.29
C CYS A 35 -11.48 -5.78 24.96
N GLY A 36 -12.42 -6.74 24.96
CA GLY A 36 -13.22 -7.07 23.78
C GLY A 36 -14.07 -5.91 23.25
N GLU A 37 -14.59 -5.03 24.11
CA GLU A 37 -15.32 -3.83 23.67
C GLU A 37 -14.40 -2.83 22.96
N ILE A 38 -13.14 -2.70 23.39
CA ILE A 38 -12.14 -1.84 22.73
C ILE A 38 -11.79 -2.42 21.36
N VAL A 39 -11.49 -3.72 21.30
CA VAL A 39 -11.17 -4.42 20.05
C VAL A 39 -12.30 -4.30 19.04
N GLN A 40 -13.54 -4.61 19.46
CA GLN A 40 -14.71 -4.52 18.59
C GLN A 40 -14.90 -3.11 18.04
N LYS A 41 -14.77 -2.09 18.89
CA LYS A 41 -14.91 -0.69 18.45
C LYS A 41 -13.83 -0.27 17.47
N ALA A 42 -12.60 -0.71 17.68
CA ALA A 42 -11.50 -0.38 16.77
C ALA A 42 -11.76 -0.94 15.37
N PHE A 43 -12.24 -2.18 15.30
CA PHE A 43 -12.58 -2.81 14.04
C PHE A 43 -13.79 -2.17 13.38
N GLU A 44 -14.88 -1.95 14.13
CA GLU A 44 -16.08 -1.27 13.61
C GLU A 44 -15.77 0.16 13.13
N ALA A 45 -14.90 0.89 13.85
CA ALA A 45 -14.46 2.22 13.44
C ALA A 45 -13.63 2.15 12.15
N THR A 46 -12.68 1.21 12.07
CA THR A 46 -11.83 1.04 10.89
C THR A 46 -12.67 0.68 9.65
N ASP A 47 -13.60 -0.28 9.78
CA ASP A 47 -14.48 -0.70 8.68
C ASP A 47 -15.28 0.48 8.11
N VAL A 48 -15.87 1.30 9.00
CA VAL A 48 -16.73 2.42 8.60
C VAL A 48 -15.92 3.62 8.10
N LEU A 49 -14.85 4.00 8.80
CA LEU A 49 -14.10 5.22 8.50
C LEU A 49 -13.16 5.04 7.30
N CYS A 50 -12.63 3.83 7.12
CA CYS A 50 -11.69 3.53 6.05
C CYS A 50 -12.33 2.96 4.78
N GLU A 51 -13.67 2.94 4.67
CA GLU A 51 -14.40 2.46 3.48
C GLU A 51 -13.92 3.15 2.20
N GLN A 52 -13.65 4.46 2.27
CA GLN A 52 -13.25 5.30 1.13
C GLN A 52 -11.75 5.24 0.79
N THR A 53 -10.96 4.44 1.49
CA THR A 53 -9.52 4.31 1.22
C THR A 53 -9.32 3.86 -0.23
N GLY A 54 -8.65 4.68 -1.02
CA GLY A 54 -8.37 4.45 -2.43
C GLY A 54 -7.08 3.68 -2.65
N ARG A 55 -6.62 3.68 -3.90
CA ARG A 55 -5.39 3.03 -4.32
C ARG A 55 -4.18 3.83 -3.86
N ASN A 56 -3.19 3.13 -3.30
CA ASN A 56 -1.97 3.69 -2.71
C ASN A 56 -2.27 4.70 -1.59
N GLU A 57 -3.31 4.42 -0.80
CA GLU A 57 -3.67 5.26 0.34
C GLU A 57 -3.60 4.45 1.65
N VAL A 58 -3.30 5.17 2.72
CA VAL A 58 -3.40 4.71 4.11
C VAL A 58 -4.55 5.45 4.78
N CYS A 59 -5.32 4.74 5.59
CA CYS A 59 -6.36 5.30 6.44
C CYS A 59 -6.04 5.08 7.91
N TYR A 60 -6.27 6.12 8.71
CA TYR A 60 -6.17 6.06 10.16
C TYR A 60 -7.42 5.37 10.73
N GLY A 61 -7.32 4.08 11.05
CA GLY A 61 -8.47 3.28 11.47
C GLY A 61 -8.90 3.51 12.92
N HIS A 62 -7.97 3.36 13.87
CA HIS A 62 -8.25 3.53 15.29
C HIS A 62 -7.04 4.02 16.08
N LYS A 63 -7.29 4.96 17.00
CA LYS A 63 -6.43 5.68 17.96
C LYS A 63 -4.95 5.30 18.14
N ASP A 64 -4.17 6.32 18.55
CA ASP A 64 -2.76 6.20 18.97
C ASP A 64 -1.81 5.73 17.86
N LEU A 65 -1.89 6.45 16.74
CA LEU A 65 -0.97 6.38 15.61
C LEU A 65 -0.10 7.63 15.54
N GLU A 66 1.15 7.44 15.13
CA GLU A 66 2.07 8.51 14.77
C GLU A 66 2.58 8.27 13.36
N ALA A 67 2.28 9.20 12.45
CA ALA A 67 2.76 9.18 11.08
C ALA A 67 3.79 10.29 10.86
N LEU A 68 4.97 9.94 10.33
CA LEU A 68 5.96 10.93 9.91
C LEU A 68 5.92 11.08 8.39
N PRO A 69 5.73 12.29 7.86
CA PRO A 69 5.76 12.52 6.43
C PRO A 69 7.17 12.39 5.84
N ASP A 70 7.23 12.10 4.54
CA ASP A 70 8.45 12.26 3.75
C ASP A 70 8.95 13.72 3.85
N PRO A 71 10.28 13.97 3.96
CA PRO A 71 10.83 15.32 4.11
C PRO A 71 10.43 16.31 2.99
N ASN A 72 10.04 15.81 1.82
CA ASN A 72 9.65 16.62 0.67
C ASN A 72 8.15 16.99 0.68
N VAL A 73 7.37 16.41 1.59
CA VAL A 73 5.94 16.68 1.73
C VAL A 73 5.74 17.79 2.75
N THR A 74 5.01 18.83 2.35
CA THR A 74 4.76 20.01 3.20
C THR A 74 3.31 20.12 3.67
N ASP A 75 2.40 19.35 3.07
CA ASP A 75 0.99 19.28 3.41
C ASP A 75 0.63 17.80 3.63
N PHE A 76 0.69 17.37 4.88
CA PHE A 76 0.40 16.00 5.32
C PHE A 76 -0.48 16.10 6.57
N ASN A 77 -1.69 15.58 6.47
CA ASN A 77 -2.67 15.54 7.56
C ASN A 77 -3.07 14.09 7.80
N PHE A 78 -2.70 13.56 8.95
CA PHE A 78 -2.95 12.17 9.34
C PHE A 78 -2.90 12.07 10.87
N ASP A 79 -3.82 12.78 11.52
CA ASP A 79 -3.81 13.02 12.96
C ASP A 79 -5.11 12.56 13.65
N GLU A 80 -6.19 12.28 12.90
CA GLU A 80 -7.49 11.86 13.43
C GLU A 80 -8.07 10.63 12.70
N GLU A 81 -8.87 9.83 13.40
CA GLU A 81 -9.50 8.63 12.84
C GLU A 81 -10.32 8.96 11.59
N GLY A 82 -10.12 8.20 10.52
CA GLY A 82 -10.71 8.42 9.20
C GLY A 82 -9.91 9.36 8.30
N ASP A 83 -8.80 9.95 8.77
CA ASP A 83 -7.86 10.63 7.88
C ASP A 83 -7.29 9.63 6.86
N ILE A 84 -7.24 10.04 5.60
CA ILE A 84 -6.69 9.27 4.48
C ILE A 84 -5.56 10.07 3.87
N ALA A 85 -4.42 9.42 3.64
CA ALA A 85 -3.25 10.04 3.01
C ALA A 85 -2.61 9.10 1.98
N ASP A 86 -1.91 9.68 1.00
CA ASP A 86 -1.12 8.92 0.04
C ASP A 86 0.07 8.24 0.74
N VAL A 87 0.24 6.94 0.53
CA VAL A 87 1.36 6.17 1.12
C VAL A 87 2.72 6.62 0.60
N ALA A 88 2.78 7.30 -0.56
CA ALA A 88 3.99 7.94 -1.07
C ALA A 88 4.41 9.16 -0.25
N HIS A 89 3.49 9.75 0.53
CA HIS A 89 3.80 10.84 1.44
C HIS A 89 4.19 10.38 2.84
N LEU A 90 4.01 9.09 3.13
CA LEU A 90 4.30 8.48 4.42
C LEU A 90 5.75 7.95 4.42
N ARG A 91 6.58 8.47 5.33
CA ARG A 91 7.91 7.93 5.58
C ARG A 91 7.88 6.82 6.61
N SER A 92 7.21 7.06 7.73
CA SER A 92 7.08 6.05 8.78
C SER A 92 5.70 6.11 9.43
N LEU A 93 5.24 4.96 9.89
CA LEU A 93 4.00 4.79 10.61
C LEU A 93 4.25 3.98 11.87
N ARG A 94 3.88 4.52 13.02
CA ARG A 94 3.99 3.85 14.31
C ARG A 94 2.62 3.73 14.96
N LEU A 95 2.25 2.53 15.36
CA LEU A 95 1.01 2.20 16.04
C LEU A 95 1.33 1.78 17.48
N SER A 96 0.37 1.91 18.39
CA SER A 96 0.53 1.51 19.78
C SER A 96 -0.21 0.20 20.09
N ALA A 97 0.40 -0.63 20.96
CA ALA A 97 -0.26 -1.80 21.53
C ALA A 97 -1.56 -1.42 22.26
N LEU A 98 -2.42 -2.42 22.43
CA LEU A 98 -3.67 -2.28 23.17
C LEU A 98 -3.39 -1.95 24.64
N ASP A 99 -3.93 -0.83 25.12
CA ASP A 99 -3.91 -0.41 26.51
C ASP A 99 -5.34 -0.21 27.00
N VAL A 100 -5.77 -1.12 27.88
CA VAL A 100 -7.14 -1.12 28.46
C VAL A 100 -7.40 0.05 29.42
N ASP A 101 -6.35 0.67 29.96
CA ASP A 101 -6.46 1.78 30.89
C ASP A 101 -6.66 3.11 30.17
N THR A 102 -5.94 3.32 29.06
CA THR A 102 -6.06 4.50 28.19
C THR A 102 -7.08 4.32 27.07
N GLN A 103 -7.54 3.08 26.84
CA GLN A 103 -8.39 2.69 25.70
C GLN A 103 -7.73 3.02 24.35
N ALA A 104 -6.40 2.89 24.31
CA ALA A 104 -5.54 3.09 23.15
C ALA A 104 -5.37 1.76 22.43
N TRP A 105 -5.54 1.74 21.11
CA TRP A 105 -5.10 0.62 20.28
C TRP A 105 -4.98 1.06 18.84
N GLY A 106 -3.77 0.93 18.28
CA GLY A 106 -3.50 1.35 16.93
C GLY A 106 -4.04 0.36 15.91
N VAL A 107 -4.83 0.88 14.95
CA VAL A 107 -5.21 0.16 13.73
C VAL A 107 -5.09 1.09 12.51
N ALA A 108 -4.49 0.62 11.43
CA ALA A 108 -4.46 1.29 10.13
C ALA A 108 -4.79 0.32 8.99
N LEU A 109 -5.46 0.83 7.97
CA LEU A 109 -5.75 0.12 6.73
C LEU A 109 -5.01 0.78 5.58
N MET A 110 -4.25 0.01 4.80
CA MET A 110 -3.62 0.45 3.57
C MET A 110 -4.11 -0.37 2.39
N ARG A 111 -4.31 0.32 1.27
CA ARG A 111 -4.62 -0.30 -0.02
C ARG A 111 -3.52 0.09 -1.00
N LEU A 112 -2.69 -0.88 -1.37
CA LEU A 112 -1.57 -0.68 -2.30
C LEU A 112 -1.91 -1.29 -3.66
N GLN A 113 -1.35 -0.78 -4.75
CA GLN A 113 -1.57 -1.38 -6.07
C GLN A 113 -0.86 -2.74 -6.21
N GLY A 114 -1.61 -3.85 -6.28
CA GLY A 114 -1.01 -5.19 -6.44
C GLY A 114 -0.45 -5.48 -7.85
N SER A 115 -0.93 -4.81 -8.90
CA SER A 115 -0.45 -4.98 -10.28
C SER A 115 -0.79 -3.77 -11.16
N ILE A 116 0.01 -3.53 -12.21
CA ILE A 116 -0.22 -2.49 -13.23
C ILE A 116 -1.49 -2.80 -14.06
N GLN A 117 -1.91 -4.07 -14.12
CA GLN A 117 -2.97 -4.51 -15.04
C GLN A 117 -4.35 -4.67 -14.38
N ALA A 118 -4.42 -4.69 -13.06
CA ALA A 118 -5.66 -4.91 -12.31
C ALA A 118 -6.03 -3.65 -11.53
N ASP A 119 -7.33 -3.32 -11.51
CA ASP A 119 -7.91 -2.28 -10.64
C ASP A 119 -8.14 -2.82 -9.21
N GLU A 120 -7.35 -3.81 -8.78
CA GLU A 120 -7.48 -4.48 -7.49
C GLU A 120 -6.30 -4.13 -6.57
N ASN A 121 -6.60 -3.98 -5.28
CA ASN A 121 -5.63 -3.52 -4.30
C ASN A 121 -5.13 -4.67 -3.42
N LEU A 122 -3.83 -4.67 -3.17
CA LEU A 122 -3.23 -5.36 -2.03
C LEU A 122 -3.69 -4.66 -0.75
N THR A 123 -4.34 -5.39 0.14
CA THR A 123 -4.79 -4.85 1.43
C THR A 123 -3.75 -5.17 2.50
N LEU A 124 -3.29 -4.15 3.24
CA LEU A 124 -2.48 -4.32 4.44
C LEU A 124 -3.26 -3.75 5.62
N LEU A 125 -3.58 -4.60 6.58
CA LEU A 125 -4.21 -4.23 7.84
C LEU A 125 -3.15 -4.33 8.95
N VAL A 126 -2.82 -3.20 9.55
CA VAL A 126 -1.75 -3.05 10.54
C VAL A 126 -2.38 -2.80 11.90
N PHE A 127 -1.96 -3.53 12.93
CA PHE A 127 -2.58 -3.41 14.26
C PHE A 127 -1.59 -3.70 15.40
N GLY A 128 -1.79 -3.00 16.52
CA GLY A 128 -0.98 -3.14 17.73
C GLY A 128 0.32 -2.34 17.71
N ASP A 129 1.31 -2.75 18.48
CA ASP A 129 2.65 -2.13 18.51
C ASP A 129 3.43 -2.53 17.27
N VAL A 130 3.32 -1.70 16.24
CA VAL A 130 3.94 -1.87 14.93
C VAL A 130 4.65 -0.59 14.53
N GLU A 131 5.84 -0.74 13.95
CA GLU A 131 6.55 0.34 13.27
C GLU A 131 6.86 -0.06 11.82
N LEU A 132 6.48 0.81 10.90
CA LEU A 132 6.75 0.70 9.47
C LEU A 132 7.62 1.86 9.02
N GLU A 133 8.64 1.58 8.23
CA GLU A 133 9.45 2.60 7.56
C GLU A 133 9.47 2.30 6.07
N ASN A 134 8.92 3.22 5.28
CA ASN A 134 8.89 3.13 3.83
C ASN A 134 10.32 3.19 3.29
N ARG A 135 10.71 2.17 2.51
CA ARG A 135 12.05 2.07 1.93
C ARG A 135 12.14 2.64 0.52
N VAL A 136 11.01 3.12 0.00
CA VAL A 136 10.92 3.86 -1.25
C VAL A 136 10.75 5.32 -0.89
N THR A 137 11.78 6.12 -1.14
CA THR A 137 11.67 7.58 -0.98
C THR A 137 10.62 8.09 -1.95
N ALA A 138 9.83 9.08 -1.53
CA ALA A 138 8.88 9.74 -2.43
C ALA A 138 9.64 10.18 -3.68
N SER A 139 9.30 9.58 -4.83
CA SER A 139 10.04 9.86 -6.06
C SER A 139 9.83 11.33 -6.42
N THR A 140 10.88 12.02 -6.85
CA THR A 140 10.73 13.42 -7.29
C THR A 140 9.77 13.45 -8.48
N GLN A 141 8.68 14.19 -8.36
CA GLN A 141 7.67 14.32 -9.41
C GLN A 141 7.72 15.70 -10.05
N ILE A 142 7.66 15.73 -11.38
CA ILE A 142 7.54 16.98 -12.15
C ILE A 142 6.49 16.79 -13.25
N GLU A 143 5.84 17.87 -13.65
CA GLU A 143 5.00 17.86 -14.84
C GLU A 143 5.86 17.90 -16.11
N VAL A 144 5.59 17.02 -17.06
CA VAL A 144 6.19 17.02 -18.39
C VAL A 144 5.11 17.06 -19.46
N THR A 145 5.39 17.77 -20.55
CA THR A 145 4.41 17.95 -21.64
C THR A 145 4.89 17.25 -22.90
N ALA A 146 4.03 16.45 -23.55
CA ALA A 146 4.33 15.86 -24.84
C ALA A 146 4.47 16.91 -25.95
N ILE A 147 5.28 16.63 -26.97
CA ILE A 147 5.39 17.50 -28.15
C ILE A 147 4.02 17.79 -28.80
N PRO A 148 3.78 19.02 -29.29
CA PRO A 148 2.46 19.45 -29.75
C PRO A 148 2.12 19.02 -31.19
N ASP A 149 3.06 18.42 -31.92
CA ASP A 149 2.91 18.11 -33.36
C ASP A 149 2.38 16.71 -33.64
N ARG A 150 2.47 15.78 -32.69
CA ARG A 150 2.02 14.39 -32.88
C ARG A 150 1.76 13.66 -31.56
N THR A 151 1.02 12.57 -31.65
CA THR A 151 0.83 11.60 -30.57
C THR A 151 2.17 10.95 -30.18
N VAL A 152 2.39 10.81 -28.88
CA VAL A 152 3.61 10.19 -28.32
C VAL A 152 3.25 8.85 -27.70
N ASN A 153 4.06 7.82 -27.95
CA ASN A 153 3.81 6.48 -27.43
C ASN A 153 4.47 6.30 -26.06
N LEU A 154 3.74 5.68 -25.13
CA LEU A 154 4.23 5.22 -23.84
C LEU A 154 4.53 3.72 -23.92
N ARG A 155 5.65 3.29 -23.34
CA ARG A 155 6.13 1.91 -23.44
C ARG A 155 6.38 1.27 -22.08
N GLU A 156 6.19 -0.04 -22.00
CA GLU A 156 6.42 -0.80 -20.77
C GLU A 156 7.89 -0.77 -20.31
N LEU A 157 8.82 -0.76 -21.27
CA LEU A 157 10.26 -0.72 -21.04
C LEU A 157 10.90 0.43 -21.83
N PRO A 158 12.00 1.02 -21.35
CA PRO A 158 12.70 2.06 -22.07
C PRO A 158 13.38 1.46 -23.30
N GLY A 159 12.87 1.82 -24.48
CA GLY A 159 13.39 1.35 -25.76
C GLY A 159 12.31 1.25 -26.84
N THR A 160 12.71 1.33 -28.11
CA THR A 160 11.77 1.23 -29.24
C THR A 160 11.15 -0.15 -29.42
N ASN A 161 11.72 -1.17 -28.77
CA ASN A 161 11.22 -2.55 -28.80
C ASN A 161 10.27 -2.86 -27.64
N GLY A 162 10.10 -1.96 -26.65
CA GLY A 162 9.18 -2.17 -25.54
C GLY A 162 7.72 -2.12 -26.02
N THR A 163 6.86 -2.96 -25.44
CA THR A 163 5.41 -3.00 -25.75
C THR A 163 4.79 -1.62 -25.52
N MET A 164 3.89 -1.18 -26.41
CA MET A 164 3.14 0.06 -26.21
C MET A 164 2.04 -0.18 -25.17
N VAL A 165 2.09 0.57 -24.08
CA VAL A 165 1.11 0.49 -22.98
C VAL A 165 0.12 1.65 -23.00
N GLY A 166 0.41 2.71 -23.76
CA GLY A 166 -0.47 3.87 -23.88
C GLY A 166 0.05 4.92 -24.86
N THR A 167 -0.67 6.04 -24.94
CA THR A 167 -0.30 7.19 -25.77
C THR A 167 -0.63 8.51 -25.08
N LEU A 168 0.18 9.53 -25.33
CA LEU A 168 -0.09 10.92 -24.98
C LEU A 168 -0.57 11.69 -26.21
N ALA A 169 -1.64 12.45 -26.07
CA ALA A 169 -2.10 13.38 -27.08
C ALA A 169 -1.06 14.51 -27.30
N PRO A 170 -1.03 15.14 -28.48
CA PRO A 170 -0.12 16.26 -28.73
C PRO A 170 -0.32 17.38 -27.71
N GLY A 171 0.76 17.81 -27.04
CA GLY A 171 0.70 18.86 -26.02
C GLY A 171 0.09 18.44 -24.68
N GLN A 172 -0.17 17.15 -24.46
CA GLN A 172 -0.69 16.64 -23.19
C GLN A 172 0.38 16.69 -22.09
N THR A 173 0.00 17.18 -20.92
CA THR A 173 0.84 17.14 -19.71
C THR A 173 0.55 15.88 -18.90
N VAL A 174 1.60 15.27 -18.36
CA VAL A 174 1.57 14.13 -17.44
C VAL A 174 2.64 14.29 -16.37
N VAL A 175 2.52 13.54 -15.28
CA VAL A 175 3.51 13.54 -14.21
C VAL A 175 4.64 12.56 -14.56
N ALA A 176 5.88 13.03 -14.47
CA ALA A 176 7.09 12.22 -14.56
C ALA A 176 7.66 11.97 -13.16
N ASN A 177 8.18 10.77 -12.93
CA ASN A 177 8.70 10.38 -11.61
C ASN A 177 10.01 9.58 -11.67
N GLY A 178 10.68 9.58 -12.82
CA GLY A 178 11.93 8.86 -12.98
C GLY A 178 12.50 8.99 -14.38
N ARG A 179 13.78 8.64 -14.53
CA ARG A 179 14.50 8.62 -15.80
C ARG A 179 15.55 7.53 -15.83
N LEU A 180 16.07 7.23 -17.00
CA LEU A 180 17.33 6.50 -17.11
C LEU A 180 18.52 7.39 -16.70
N ALA A 181 19.62 6.78 -16.28
CA ALA A 181 20.85 7.49 -15.91
C ALA A 181 21.39 8.40 -17.03
N ASP A 182 21.15 8.01 -18.28
CA ASP A 182 21.53 8.77 -19.46
C ASP A 182 20.48 9.79 -19.92
N SER A 183 19.38 9.94 -19.18
CA SER A 183 18.23 10.82 -19.47
C SER A 183 17.57 10.56 -20.83
N SER A 184 17.85 9.42 -21.48
CA SER A 184 17.30 9.13 -22.81
C SER A 184 15.82 8.78 -22.76
N TRP A 185 15.35 8.22 -21.65
CA TRP A 185 13.96 7.87 -21.39
C TRP A 185 13.50 8.42 -20.04
N VAL A 186 12.26 8.87 -20.00
CA VAL A 186 11.57 9.38 -18.81
C VAL A 186 10.40 8.46 -18.51
N ARG A 187 10.18 8.14 -17.24
CA ARG A 187 9.01 7.40 -16.79
C ARG A 187 7.92 8.38 -16.38
N VAL A 188 6.72 8.19 -16.93
CA VAL A 188 5.54 9.04 -16.71
C VAL A 188 4.35 8.21 -16.31
N GLU A 189 3.43 8.80 -15.57
CA GLU A 189 2.14 8.20 -15.25
C GLU A 189 1.29 8.06 -16.52
N LEU A 190 0.59 6.93 -16.64
CA LEU A 190 -0.34 6.70 -17.73
C LEU A 190 -1.57 7.62 -17.55
N PRO A 191 -2.13 8.21 -18.64
CA PRO A 191 -3.28 9.10 -18.53
C PRO A 191 -4.56 8.50 -17.92
N ASP A 192 -4.63 7.17 -17.84
CA ASP A 192 -5.72 6.43 -17.22
C ASP A 192 -5.48 6.14 -15.73
N GLY A 193 -4.36 6.59 -15.16
CA GLY A 193 -3.99 6.41 -13.76
C GLY A 193 -3.59 4.97 -13.39
N ARG A 194 -3.53 4.04 -14.35
CA ARG A 194 -3.35 2.60 -14.08
C ARG A 194 -1.90 2.17 -13.91
N GLY A 195 -0.95 3.11 -13.96
CA GLY A 195 0.46 2.82 -13.72
C GLY A 195 1.38 3.76 -14.48
N TYR A 196 2.52 3.23 -14.91
CA TYR A 196 3.59 4.01 -15.52
C TYR A 196 4.01 3.48 -16.88
N GLY A 197 4.50 4.38 -17.71
CA GLY A 197 5.12 4.06 -18.99
C GLY A 197 6.37 4.89 -19.25
N TRP A 198 7.23 4.39 -20.12
CA TRP A 198 8.44 5.05 -20.57
C TRP A 198 8.19 5.81 -21.87
N VAL A 199 8.61 7.07 -21.88
CA VAL A 199 8.59 7.97 -23.04
C VAL A 199 10.01 8.39 -23.38
N PHE A 200 10.29 8.48 -24.68
CA PHE A 200 11.59 8.95 -25.15
C PHE A 200 11.71 10.45 -24.84
N ALA A 201 12.75 10.86 -24.12
CA ALA A 201 12.83 12.20 -23.53
C ALA A 201 12.74 13.35 -24.56
N SER A 202 13.25 13.14 -25.79
CA SER A 202 13.17 14.14 -26.86
C SER A 202 11.75 14.37 -27.42
N LEU A 203 10.78 13.56 -27.00
CA LEU A 203 9.36 13.72 -27.32
C LEU A 203 8.61 14.50 -26.24
N LEU A 204 9.33 15.00 -25.22
CA LEU A 204 8.82 15.88 -24.18
C LEU A 204 9.35 17.31 -24.39
N VAL A 205 8.54 18.28 -24.00
CA VAL A 205 8.85 19.71 -23.96
C VAL A 205 9.23 20.08 -22.53
N ASN A 206 10.18 21.01 -22.37
CA ASN A 206 10.75 21.44 -21.08
C ASN A 206 11.46 20.32 -20.31
N SER A 207 12.33 19.58 -21.01
CA SER A 207 13.08 18.47 -20.42
C SER A 207 14.21 18.90 -19.46
N ASP A 208 14.50 20.18 -19.30
CA ASP A 208 15.65 20.64 -18.49
C ASP A 208 15.47 20.36 -16.99
N ASP A 209 14.22 20.17 -16.55
CA ASP A 209 13.88 19.79 -15.18
C ASP A 209 13.95 18.27 -14.95
N ILE A 210 14.04 17.44 -16.00
CA ILE A 210 14.05 15.96 -15.82
C ILE A 210 15.29 15.48 -15.06
N GLU A 211 16.35 16.29 -14.99
CA GLU A 211 17.55 15.94 -14.26
C GLU A 211 17.31 15.79 -12.75
N VAL A 212 16.25 16.41 -12.21
CA VAL A 212 15.83 16.24 -10.81
C VAL A 212 15.09 14.92 -10.56
N LEU A 213 14.66 14.23 -11.62
CA LEU A 213 13.99 12.93 -11.51
C LEU A 213 14.98 11.85 -11.10
N ASP A 214 14.48 10.87 -10.34
CA ASP A 214 15.25 9.74 -9.87
C ASP A 214 15.76 8.87 -11.02
N VAL A 215 16.99 8.36 -10.86
CA VAL A 215 17.64 7.48 -11.84
C VAL A 215 17.22 6.03 -11.60
N ILE A 216 16.69 5.38 -12.64
CA ILE A 216 16.23 3.99 -12.62
C ILE A 216 17.16 3.17 -13.54
N ASP A 217 18.11 2.44 -12.96
CA ASP A 217 19.21 1.78 -13.69
C ASP A 217 18.85 0.43 -14.35
N LYS A 218 17.70 -0.16 -14.03
CA LYS A 218 17.14 -1.36 -14.67
C LYS A 218 15.62 -1.30 -14.61
N PRO A 219 14.89 -2.05 -15.44
CA PRO A 219 13.54 -2.47 -15.08
C PRO A 219 13.67 -3.48 -13.93
N VAL A 220 14.16 -3.02 -12.78
CA VAL A 220 13.81 -3.64 -11.51
C VAL A 220 12.31 -3.39 -11.40
N THR A 221 11.56 -4.42 -11.02
CA THR A 221 10.24 -4.24 -10.43
C THR A 221 10.32 -3.04 -9.49
N THR A 222 9.81 -1.90 -9.95
CA THR A 222 9.93 -0.67 -9.19
C THR A 222 8.83 -0.81 -8.15
N PHE A 223 9.22 -1.23 -6.96
CA PHE A 223 8.33 -1.23 -5.81
C PHE A 223 7.78 0.20 -5.68
N GLY A 224 6.46 0.34 -5.68
CA GLY A 224 5.83 1.60 -5.29
C GLY A 224 6.10 1.88 -3.82
N ALA A 225 5.75 3.08 -3.35
CA ALA A 225 5.73 3.36 -1.92
C ALA A 225 5.01 2.25 -1.14
N MET A 226 5.57 1.87 0.00
CA MET A 226 5.07 0.78 0.85
C MET A 226 4.98 -0.62 0.20
N HIS A 227 5.52 -0.83 -1.00
CA HIS A 227 5.79 -2.18 -1.52
C HIS A 227 7.18 -2.69 -1.14
N ALA A 228 8.04 -1.78 -0.65
CA ALA A 228 9.27 -2.09 0.03
C ALA A 228 9.37 -1.28 1.32
N PHE A 229 9.46 -1.95 2.47
CA PHE A 229 9.47 -1.30 3.78
C PHE A 229 10.22 -2.12 4.82
N TYR A 230 10.70 -1.44 5.85
CA TYR A 230 11.06 -2.08 7.11
C TYR A 230 9.84 -2.18 8.01
N PHE A 231 9.75 -3.28 8.73
CA PHE A 231 8.65 -3.62 9.62
C PHE A 231 9.19 -4.27 10.88
N GLN A 232 8.68 -3.83 12.01
CA GLN A 232 8.80 -4.54 13.28
C GLN A 232 7.49 -4.49 14.05
N SER A 233 7.29 -5.50 14.90
CA SER A 233 6.16 -5.59 15.81
C SER A 233 6.57 -6.26 17.11
N SER A 234 5.80 -6.00 18.16
CA SER A 234 5.80 -6.89 19.32
C SER A 234 5.28 -8.29 18.92
N ILE A 235 5.72 -9.33 19.65
CA ILE A 235 5.25 -10.72 19.49
C ILE A 235 4.67 -11.16 20.82
N ASP A 236 3.59 -11.95 20.79
CA ASP A 236 2.89 -12.50 21.96
C ASP A 236 2.49 -11.45 23.01
N ASP A 237 2.08 -10.27 22.54
CA ASP A 237 1.71 -9.11 23.36
C ASP A 237 0.19 -8.91 23.50
N SER A 238 -0.60 -9.92 23.12
CA SER A 238 -2.06 -9.88 23.26
C SER A 238 -2.46 -9.65 24.71
N SER A 239 -3.23 -8.58 24.92
CA SER A 239 -3.70 -8.18 26.25
C SER A 239 -4.94 -8.97 26.71
N CYS A 240 -5.62 -9.66 25.79
CA CYS A 240 -6.77 -10.53 26.02
C CYS A 240 -6.99 -11.50 24.85
N GLU A 241 -7.89 -12.48 25.04
CA GLU A 241 -8.21 -13.51 24.03
C GLU A 241 -8.85 -12.93 22.76
N GLU A 242 -9.57 -11.83 22.87
CA GLU A 242 -10.22 -11.17 21.73
C GLU A 242 -9.26 -10.32 20.89
N ALA A 243 -8.09 -9.95 21.43
CA ALA A 243 -7.12 -9.11 20.76
C ALA A 243 -6.04 -9.99 20.10
N PRO A 244 -5.81 -9.85 18.78
CA PRO A 244 -4.66 -10.50 18.16
C PRO A 244 -3.36 -9.90 18.71
N SER A 245 -2.27 -10.68 18.68
CA SER A 245 -0.92 -10.14 18.87
C SER A 245 -0.60 -9.11 17.78
N SER A 246 0.31 -8.17 18.04
CA SER A 246 0.65 -7.10 17.11
C SER A 246 1.25 -7.63 15.81
N GLY A 247 0.90 -7.02 14.67
CA GLY A 247 1.46 -7.38 13.38
C GLY A 247 0.72 -6.79 12.17
N ILE A 248 0.94 -7.41 11.01
CA ILE A 248 0.29 -7.02 9.74
C ILE A 248 -0.41 -8.21 9.11
N LEU A 249 -1.67 -8.05 8.74
CA LEU A 249 -2.35 -8.91 7.78
C LEU A 249 -2.19 -8.34 6.37
N ILE A 250 -1.71 -9.16 5.43
CA ILE A 250 -1.55 -8.77 4.03
C ILE A 250 -2.40 -9.71 3.18
N GLN A 251 -3.33 -9.15 2.40
CA GLN A 251 -4.21 -9.90 1.51
C GLN A 251 -4.04 -9.44 0.05
N THR A 252 -3.61 -10.35 -0.83
CA THR A 252 -3.53 -10.10 -2.28
C THR A 252 -4.90 -10.25 -2.93
N PRO A 253 -5.22 -9.50 -4.00
CA PRO A 253 -6.43 -9.66 -4.80
C PRO A 253 -6.72 -11.08 -5.30
N GLU A 254 -7.99 -11.36 -5.62
CA GLU A 254 -8.38 -12.61 -6.26
C GLU A 254 -7.89 -12.68 -7.71
N GLY A 255 -7.45 -13.86 -8.16
CA GLY A 255 -7.12 -14.09 -9.57
C GLY A 255 -5.82 -13.44 -10.06
N ILE A 256 -5.09 -12.72 -9.21
CA ILE A 256 -3.67 -12.38 -9.45
C ILE A 256 -2.82 -13.57 -9.02
N ALA A 257 -1.84 -13.96 -9.87
CA ALA A 257 -1.03 -15.14 -9.61
C ALA A 257 -0.17 -15.00 -8.35
N GLU A 258 0.62 -13.93 -8.26
CA GLU A 258 1.46 -13.61 -7.09
C GLU A 258 1.71 -12.10 -7.03
N VAL A 259 1.79 -11.53 -5.82
CA VAL A 259 2.27 -10.16 -5.55
C VAL A 259 3.59 -10.24 -4.81
N SER A 260 4.60 -9.47 -5.26
CA SER A 260 5.91 -9.39 -4.61
C SER A 260 6.01 -8.16 -3.71
N LEU A 261 6.50 -8.37 -2.49
CA LEU A 261 6.83 -7.32 -1.51
C LEU A 261 8.28 -7.51 -1.04
N LEU A 262 8.96 -6.40 -0.76
CA LEU A 262 10.29 -6.41 -0.15
C LEU A 262 10.18 -5.92 1.30
N ILE A 263 10.01 -6.86 2.22
CA ILE A 263 9.82 -6.55 3.65
C ILE A 263 11.11 -6.90 4.37
N ASN A 264 11.70 -5.96 5.11
CA ASN A 264 12.94 -6.22 5.86
C ASN A 264 14.09 -6.75 4.98
N GLU A 265 14.18 -6.28 3.73
CA GLU A 265 15.12 -6.78 2.69
C GLU A 265 14.93 -8.24 2.26
N VAL A 266 13.80 -8.85 2.60
CA VAL A 266 13.41 -10.21 2.23
C VAL A 266 12.35 -10.13 1.13
N ASP A 267 12.55 -10.89 0.05
CA ASP A 267 11.57 -10.96 -1.04
C ASP A 267 10.46 -11.94 -0.62
N ILE A 268 9.23 -11.43 -0.55
CA ILE A 268 8.06 -12.20 -0.16
C ILE A 268 7.06 -12.17 -1.32
N ARG A 269 6.76 -13.34 -1.86
CA ARG A 269 5.74 -13.52 -2.90
C ARG A 269 4.50 -14.15 -2.30
N LEU A 270 3.38 -13.48 -2.47
CA LEU A 270 2.11 -13.81 -1.84
C LEU A 270 1.10 -14.23 -2.91
N GLY A 271 0.43 -15.35 -2.70
CA GLY A 271 -0.65 -15.84 -3.56
C GLY A 271 -2.05 -15.69 -2.93
N SER A 272 -2.16 -15.12 -1.72
CA SER A 272 -3.41 -14.95 -0.98
C SER A 272 -3.20 -14.12 0.30
N THR A 273 -3.36 -14.69 1.50
CA THR A 273 -3.39 -13.94 2.76
C THR A 273 -2.35 -14.46 3.75
N VAL A 274 -1.55 -13.54 4.30
CA VAL A 274 -0.52 -13.84 5.30
C VAL A 274 -0.62 -12.91 6.50
N TYR A 275 -0.21 -13.41 7.66
CA TYR A 275 -0.01 -12.66 8.89
C TYR A 275 1.49 -12.60 9.19
N LEU A 276 2.03 -11.39 9.33
CA LEU A 276 3.46 -11.15 9.58
C LEU A 276 3.69 -10.52 10.95
N GLN A 277 4.75 -11.00 11.60
CA GLN A 277 5.36 -10.37 12.79
C GLN A 277 6.88 -10.34 12.61
N ALA A 278 7.55 -9.34 13.18
CA ALA A 278 9.01 -9.24 13.07
C ALA A 278 9.66 -8.54 14.26
N GLN A 279 10.71 -9.14 14.81
CA GLN A 279 11.51 -8.53 15.88
C GLN A 279 12.97 -8.35 15.47
N ALA A 280 13.51 -7.16 15.73
CA ALA A 280 14.90 -6.82 15.45
C ALA A 280 15.86 -7.69 16.27
N GLY A 281 16.85 -8.28 15.59
CA GLY A 281 17.83 -9.18 16.21
C GLY A 281 17.33 -10.59 16.48
N GLU A 282 16.06 -10.87 16.19
CA GLU A 282 15.43 -12.18 16.36
C GLU A 282 15.00 -12.74 15.00
N GLU A 283 13.73 -12.63 14.65
CA GLU A 283 13.19 -13.19 13.42
C GLU A 283 11.95 -12.44 12.91
N MET A 284 11.63 -12.65 11.63
CA MET A 284 10.33 -12.38 11.03
C MET A 284 9.60 -13.70 10.80
N ILE A 285 8.35 -13.77 11.26
CA ILE A 285 7.49 -14.94 11.13
C ILE A 285 6.42 -14.61 10.09
N VAL A 286 6.34 -15.43 9.04
CA VAL A 286 5.36 -15.31 7.95
C VAL A 286 4.38 -16.47 8.06
N ARG A 287 3.18 -16.23 8.58
CA ARG A 287 2.12 -17.25 8.72
C ARG A 287 1.15 -17.18 7.56
N VAL A 288 0.97 -18.28 6.84
CA VAL A 288 0.06 -18.37 5.71
C VAL A 288 -1.32 -18.78 6.21
N VAL A 289 -2.22 -17.81 6.38
CA VAL A 289 -3.58 -18.09 6.86
C VAL A 289 -4.49 -18.56 5.72
N GLU A 290 -4.15 -18.22 4.47
CA GLU A 290 -4.86 -18.63 3.26
C GLU A 290 -3.88 -18.68 2.06
N GLY A 291 -4.08 -19.63 1.15
CA GLY A 291 -3.32 -19.80 -0.09
C GLY A 291 -1.85 -20.19 0.13
N SER A 292 -0.91 -19.36 -0.33
CA SER A 292 0.52 -19.67 -0.30
C SER A 292 1.40 -18.42 -0.18
N ALA A 293 2.61 -18.63 0.32
CA ALA A 293 3.68 -17.64 0.33
C ALA A 293 5.02 -18.28 -0.05
N GLN A 294 5.87 -17.51 -0.72
CA GLN A 294 7.29 -17.82 -0.93
C GLN A 294 8.13 -16.74 -0.25
N VAL A 295 9.13 -17.16 0.50
CA VAL A 295 10.05 -16.27 1.22
C VAL A 295 11.46 -16.54 0.71
N GLU A 296 12.12 -15.51 0.19
CA GLU A 296 13.45 -15.61 -0.39
C GLU A 296 14.45 -14.69 0.30
N ALA A 297 15.55 -15.27 0.78
CA ALA A 297 16.74 -14.54 1.22
C ALA A 297 18.01 -15.31 0.86
N PHE A 298 19.10 -14.59 0.57
CA PHE A 298 20.39 -15.17 0.18
C PHE A 298 20.31 -16.16 -1.02
N GLY A 299 19.30 -15.98 -1.89
CA GLY A 299 19.06 -16.85 -3.06
C GLY A 299 18.48 -18.22 -2.72
N VAL A 300 18.01 -18.43 -1.49
CA VAL A 300 17.26 -19.61 -1.07
C VAL A 300 15.79 -19.22 -0.92
N VAL A 301 14.92 -20.01 -1.55
CA VAL A 301 13.47 -19.83 -1.53
C VAL A 301 12.86 -20.93 -0.69
N GLU A 302 12.07 -20.55 0.32
CA GLU A 302 11.19 -21.45 1.06
C GLU A 302 9.74 -21.15 0.71
N GLN A 303 8.90 -22.18 0.70
CA GLN A 303 7.49 -22.08 0.33
C GLN A 303 6.60 -22.68 1.41
N ALA A 304 5.53 -21.97 1.74
CA ALA A 304 4.51 -22.41 2.68
C ALA A 304 3.12 -22.35 2.03
N ALA A 305 2.30 -23.34 2.36
CA ALA A 305 0.87 -23.35 2.08
C ALA A 305 0.10 -22.89 3.32
N ALA A 306 -1.20 -22.65 3.16
CA ALA A 306 -2.09 -22.33 4.27
C ALA A 306 -1.97 -23.37 5.41
N GLY A 307 -1.88 -22.89 6.65
CA GLY A 307 -1.64 -23.74 7.83
C GLY A 307 -0.17 -23.82 8.28
N TYR A 308 0.75 -23.22 7.51
CA TYR A 308 2.18 -23.24 7.81
C TYR A 308 2.75 -21.83 8.00
N GLU A 309 3.89 -21.76 8.65
CA GLU A 309 4.69 -20.56 8.84
C GLU A 309 6.14 -20.76 8.40
N ILE A 310 6.79 -19.66 8.00
CA ILE A 310 8.21 -19.61 7.70
C ILE A 310 8.85 -18.59 8.63
N ARG A 311 9.95 -18.99 9.27
CA ARG A 311 10.77 -18.13 10.13
C ARG A 311 11.99 -17.62 9.36
N MET A 312 12.20 -16.32 9.41
CA MET A 312 13.31 -15.62 8.78
C MET A 312 14.18 -14.94 9.84
N PRO A 313 15.38 -15.45 10.15
CA PRO A 313 16.26 -14.82 11.13
C PRO A 313 16.64 -13.39 10.71
N LEU A 314 16.57 -12.44 11.63
CA LEU A 314 16.88 -11.02 11.41
C LEU A 314 18.08 -10.55 12.25
N THR A 315 18.73 -9.51 11.78
CA THR A 315 19.74 -8.75 12.52
C THR A 315 19.09 -7.64 13.35
N GLU A 316 19.83 -6.99 14.24
CA GLU A 316 19.35 -5.82 15.02
C GLU A 316 18.88 -4.65 14.14
N ASN A 317 19.28 -4.59 12.86
CA ASN A 317 18.83 -3.58 11.90
C ASN A 317 17.72 -4.11 10.98
N LEU A 318 17.01 -5.17 11.37
CA LEU A 318 15.93 -5.82 10.61
C LEU A 318 16.35 -6.38 9.24
N ALA A 319 17.64 -6.45 8.90
CA ALA A 319 18.12 -7.13 7.70
C ALA A 319 18.16 -8.66 7.92
N PRO A 320 18.02 -9.50 6.89
CA PRO A 320 18.07 -10.95 7.04
C PRO A 320 19.45 -11.40 7.51
N ALA A 321 19.50 -12.22 8.56
CA ALA A 321 20.72 -12.75 9.14
C ALA A 321 21.13 -14.11 8.55
N ASN A 322 20.17 -14.84 7.97
CA ASN A 322 20.39 -16.17 7.38
C ASN A 322 19.33 -16.47 6.30
N VAL A 323 19.42 -17.64 5.67
CA VAL A 323 18.36 -18.19 4.80
C VAL A 323 17.07 -18.45 5.59
N PRO A 324 15.88 -18.48 4.95
CA PRO A 324 14.64 -18.83 5.63
C PRO A 324 14.70 -20.27 6.19
N ALA A 325 14.03 -20.51 7.32
CA ALA A 325 13.83 -21.84 7.86
C ALA A 325 12.79 -22.61 7.03
N PRO A 326 12.86 -23.96 6.98
CA PRO A 326 11.81 -24.77 6.36
C PRO A 326 10.44 -24.48 6.97
N ALA A 327 9.39 -24.52 6.15
CA ALA A 327 8.03 -24.29 6.61
C ALA A 327 7.58 -25.33 7.65
N GLU A 328 6.97 -24.85 8.74
CA GLU A 328 6.41 -25.68 9.81
C GLU A 328 4.95 -25.30 10.08
N PRO A 329 4.09 -26.20 10.61
CA PRO A 329 2.74 -25.82 11.00
C PRO A 329 2.74 -24.72 12.07
N TYR A 330 1.90 -23.70 11.93
CA TYR A 330 1.72 -22.71 13.00
C TYR A 330 0.80 -23.23 14.11
N GLU A 331 0.74 -22.51 15.22
CA GLU A 331 -0.18 -22.80 16.32
C GLU A 331 -1.49 -22.01 16.18
N MET A 332 -2.64 -22.64 16.45
CA MET A 332 -3.96 -21.98 16.32
C MET A 332 -4.12 -20.69 17.16
N PRO A 333 -3.65 -20.64 18.43
CA PRO A 333 -3.75 -19.42 19.23
C PRO A 333 -3.09 -18.19 18.60
N ASP A 334 -2.11 -18.38 17.71
CA ASP A 334 -1.38 -17.29 17.06
C ASP A 334 -2.20 -16.61 15.96
N VAL A 335 -3.27 -17.26 15.48
CA VAL A 335 -4.05 -16.83 14.30
C VAL A 335 -5.56 -16.75 14.53
N GLU A 336 -6.09 -17.27 15.65
CA GLU A 336 -7.53 -17.38 15.88
C GLU A 336 -8.25 -16.03 16.11
N ALA A 337 -7.55 -15.05 16.68
CA ALA A 337 -8.08 -13.72 16.97
C ALA A 337 -7.88 -12.71 15.82
N LEU A 338 -7.41 -13.16 14.66
CA LEU A 338 -7.10 -12.29 13.53
C LEU A 338 -8.36 -11.63 12.94
N PRO A 339 -8.34 -10.31 12.68
CA PRO A 339 -9.49 -9.57 12.14
C PRO A 339 -9.66 -9.75 10.64
N VAL A 340 -9.88 -10.99 10.20
CA VAL A 340 -10.06 -11.32 8.79
C VAL A 340 -11.33 -10.71 8.19
N GLU A 341 -12.28 -10.26 9.02
CA GLU A 341 -13.51 -9.58 8.59
C GLU A 341 -13.25 -8.15 8.05
N LEU A 342 -12.11 -7.53 8.39
CA LEU A 342 -11.71 -6.22 7.89
C LEU A 342 -10.99 -6.28 6.53
N LEU A 343 -10.73 -7.49 6.02
CA LEU A 343 -10.10 -7.68 4.74
C LEU A 343 -11.11 -7.46 3.60
N GLU A 344 -10.62 -7.05 2.42
CA GLU A 344 -11.48 -6.80 1.27
C GLU A 344 -12.27 -8.03 0.81
N ARG A 345 -11.68 -9.21 0.99
CA ARG A 345 -12.34 -10.49 0.76
C ARG A 345 -12.48 -11.27 2.06
N GLU A 346 -13.65 -11.87 2.19
CA GLU A 346 -13.93 -12.85 3.23
C GLU A 346 -13.04 -14.08 3.03
N ILE A 347 -12.31 -14.44 4.09
CA ILE A 347 -11.49 -15.64 4.12
C ILE A 347 -11.81 -16.44 5.37
N THR A 348 -11.44 -17.71 5.38
CA THR A 348 -11.44 -18.53 6.59
C THR A 348 -9.99 -18.89 6.90
N VAL A 349 -9.54 -18.55 8.12
CA VAL A 349 -8.22 -18.95 8.60
C VAL A 349 -8.13 -20.48 8.55
N HIS A 350 -7.14 -20.98 7.81
CA HIS A 350 -6.91 -22.41 7.70
C HIS A 350 -6.54 -22.99 9.09
N PRO A 351 -6.81 -24.27 9.40
CA PRO A 351 -6.21 -24.90 10.58
C PRO A 351 -4.68 -25.11 10.37
N PRO A 352 -3.90 -25.46 11.41
CA PRO A 352 -2.50 -25.82 11.25
C PRO A 352 -2.36 -26.95 10.25
N GLY A 353 -1.30 -26.89 9.45
CA GLY A 353 -0.97 -27.95 8.52
C GLY A 353 -0.75 -29.26 9.26
N ASP A 354 -1.19 -30.37 8.68
CA ASP A 354 -0.78 -31.68 9.18
C ASP A 354 0.75 -31.80 9.00
N GLU A 355 1.50 -32.31 9.98
CA GLU A 355 2.98 -32.48 9.93
C GLU A 355 3.50 -33.26 8.68
N VAL A 356 2.62 -33.79 7.85
CA VAL A 356 2.93 -34.54 6.64
C VAL A 356 2.79 -33.63 5.42
N LEU A 357 3.78 -32.78 5.18
CA LEU A 357 4.06 -32.41 3.78
C LEU A 357 4.29 -33.72 3.04
N PRO A 358 3.54 -34.04 1.97
CA PRO A 358 3.94 -35.13 1.11
C PRO A 358 5.28 -34.70 0.52
N THR A 359 6.38 -35.29 1.00
CA THR A 359 7.49 -35.55 0.09
C THR A 359 6.83 -36.23 -1.10
N GLU A 360 6.77 -35.54 -2.25
CA GLU A 360 6.60 -36.23 -3.51
C GLU A 360 7.74 -37.24 -3.61
N GLU A 361 7.49 -38.45 -3.11
CA GLU A 361 8.18 -39.62 -3.59
C GLU A 361 7.89 -39.61 -5.08
N ALA A 362 8.87 -39.14 -5.84
CA ALA A 362 8.90 -39.27 -7.28
C ALA A 362 8.49 -40.70 -7.59
N GLU A 363 7.27 -40.88 -8.08
CA GLU A 363 6.76 -42.16 -8.51
C GLU A 363 7.59 -42.53 -9.72
N VAL A 364 8.70 -43.25 -9.47
CA VAL A 364 9.53 -43.85 -10.51
C VAL A 364 8.61 -44.81 -11.23
N THR A 365 8.03 -44.35 -12.33
CA THR A 365 7.25 -45.18 -13.22
C THR A 365 8.23 -46.19 -13.78
N GLU A 366 8.27 -47.37 -13.19
CA GLU A 366 9.05 -48.48 -13.71
C GLU A 366 8.62 -48.72 -15.15
N THR A 367 9.57 -48.51 -16.05
CA THR A 367 9.40 -48.79 -17.47
C THR A 367 9.07 -50.27 -17.61
N PRO A 368 7.95 -50.68 -18.24
CA PRO A 368 7.64 -52.08 -18.37
C PRO A 368 8.66 -52.74 -19.29
N VAL A 369 9.38 -53.71 -18.76
CA VAL A 369 10.22 -54.65 -19.51
C VAL A 369 9.31 -55.47 -20.40
N LEU A 370 9.32 -55.19 -21.71
CA LEU A 370 8.71 -56.06 -22.71
C LEU A 370 9.51 -57.36 -22.78
N THR A 371 8.93 -58.44 -22.26
CA THR A 371 9.40 -59.81 -22.47
C THR A 371 9.21 -60.22 -23.93
N GLU A 372 10.28 -60.73 -24.53
CA GLU A 372 10.32 -61.37 -25.85
C GLU A 372 9.39 -62.59 -25.90
N GLU A 373 8.12 -62.44 -26.27
CA GLU A 373 7.32 -63.53 -26.85
C GLU A 373 6.03 -62.96 -27.46
N ALA A 374 6.12 -62.48 -28.71
CA ALA A 374 5.05 -62.49 -29.72
C ALA A 374 5.57 -61.80 -30.99
N ILE A 375 6.54 -62.42 -31.65
CA ILE A 375 6.90 -62.12 -33.03
C ILE A 375 6.38 -63.28 -33.86
N ASP A 376 5.12 -63.25 -34.27
CA ASP A 376 4.76 -63.79 -35.57
C ASP A 376 3.36 -63.35 -36.02
N GLU A 377 3.25 -63.16 -37.33
CA GLU A 377 2.04 -62.86 -38.10
C GLU A 377 1.41 -61.48 -37.90
N LEU A 378 1.74 -60.53 -38.80
CA LEU A 378 0.85 -60.14 -39.89
C LEU A 378 1.56 -59.16 -40.86
N SER A 379 1.55 -59.55 -42.14
CA SER A 379 2.10 -58.88 -43.33
C SER A 379 1.31 -57.61 -43.70
N PRO A 380 1.91 -56.61 -44.40
CA PRO A 380 1.31 -55.30 -44.59
C PRO A 380 0.31 -55.27 -45.76
N GLU A 381 -0.89 -54.75 -45.51
CA GLU A 381 -1.85 -54.37 -46.53
C GLU A 381 -1.95 -52.84 -46.60
N GLN A 382 -1.98 -52.34 -47.83
CA GLN A 382 -1.94 -50.93 -48.22
C GLN A 382 -3.04 -50.12 -47.52
N THR A 383 -2.71 -48.94 -47.02
CA THR A 383 -3.70 -47.90 -46.71
C THR A 383 -3.21 -46.57 -47.26
N GLU A 384 -4.07 -46.00 -48.10
CA GLU A 384 -3.89 -44.77 -48.86
C GLU A 384 -3.73 -43.54 -47.95
N GLU A 385 -2.85 -42.64 -48.38
CA GLU A 385 -2.57 -41.34 -47.77
C GLU A 385 -3.63 -40.33 -48.23
N PRO A 386 -4.35 -39.62 -47.32
CA PRO A 386 -5.28 -38.58 -47.72
C PRO A 386 -4.53 -37.27 -48.09
N PRO A 387 -4.97 -36.52 -49.12
CA PRO A 387 -4.24 -35.34 -49.58
C PRO A 387 -4.44 -34.13 -48.66
N LEU A 388 -3.36 -33.35 -48.54
CA LEU A 388 -3.23 -32.06 -47.86
C LEU A 388 -4.11 -30.98 -48.55
N PRO A 389 -4.86 -30.13 -47.82
CA PRO A 389 -5.54 -29.00 -48.44
C PRO A 389 -4.55 -27.86 -48.73
N THR A 390 -4.40 -27.56 -50.02
CA THR A 390 -3.75 -26.35 -50.55
C THR A 390 -4.85 -25.40 -50.98
N GLU A 391 -5.05 -24.29 -50.27
CA GLU A 391 -5.75 -23.12 -50.84
C GLU A 391 -4.97 -21.84 -50.53
N GLU A 392 -4.52 -21.23 -51.63
CA GLU A 392 -3.85 -19.96 -51.77
C GLU A 392 -4.93 -18.90 -52.10
N PRO A 393 -4.97 -17.72 -51.45
CA PRO A 393 -5.96 -16.71 -51.80
C PRO A 393 -5.53 -15.95 -53.07
N GLU A 394 -6.25 -16.22 -54.17
CA GLU A 394 -6.12 -15.55 -55.45
C GLU A 394 -6.73 -14.13 -55.40
N ILE A 395 -5.85 -13.12 -55.46
CA ILE A 395 -6.19 -11.70 -55.57
C ILE A 395 -6.62 -11.38 -57.01
N THR A 396 -7.90 -11.11 -57.22
CA THR A 396 -8.42 -10.52 -58.47
C THR A 396 -8.76 -9.04 -58.25
N PRO A 397 -8.23 -8.09 -59.06
CA PRO A 397 -8.54 -6.67 -58.96
C PRO A 397 -9.62 -6.23 -59.95
N THR A 398 -10.57 -5.39 -59.54
CA THR A 398 -11.42 -4.58 -60.44
C THR A 398 -12.09 -3.42 -59.65
N PRO A 399 -12.58 -2.34 -60.29
CA PRO A 399 -11.79 -1.16 -60.59
C PRO A 399 -12.34 0.13 -59.92
N THR A 400 -11.47 1.14 -59.87
CA THR A 400 -11.78 2.55 -59.60
C THR A 400 -12.82 3.09 -60.60
N GLU A 401 -13.95 3.61 -60.10
CA GLU A 401 -14.76 4.58 -60.84
C GLU A 401 -14.87 5.90 -60.06
N GLU A 402 -14.36 6.92 -60.73
CA GLU A 402 -14.38 8.33 -60.44
C GLU A 402 -15.77 8.91 -60.73
N ARG A 403 -16.38 9.62 -59.77
CA ARG A 403 -17.47 10.57 -60.07
C ARG A 403 -17.37 11.83 -59.20
N LEU A 404 -17.11 12.95 -59.88
CA LEU A 404 -17.43 14.31 -59.45
C LEU A 404 -18.89 14.69 -59.87
N PRO A 405 -19.44 15.86 -59.45
CA PRO A 405 -20.78 16.00 -58.87
C PRO A 405 -21.77 16.76 -59.78
N THR A 406 -23.05 16.88 -59.39
CA THR A 406 -23.96 18.00 -59.76
C THR A 406 -25.24 18.01 -58.90
N ALA A 407 -25.41 19.12 -58.18
CA ALA A 407 -26.55 20.04 -58.00
C ALA A 407 -27.99 19.62 -57.59
N ASP A 408 -28.45 20.40 -56.60
CA ASP A 408 -29.74 21.13 -56.50
C ASP A 408 -30.99 20.42 -55.95
N ALA A 409 -31.43 20.82 -54.75
CA ALA A 409 -32.66 21.61 -54.54
C ALA A 409 -33.07 21.68 -53.05
N THR A 410 -33.06 22.91 -52.52
CA THR A 410 -34.09 23.59 -51.71
C THR A 410 -35.00 22.78 -50.75
N GLU A 411 -34.88 23.02 -49.44
CA GLU A 411 -35.99 23.49 -48.56
C GLU A 411 -35.47 23.91 -47.17
N GLU A 412 -35.63 25.20 -46.83
CA GLU A 412 -35.77 25.75 -45.46
C GLU A 412 -37.27 25.69 -45.06
N PRO A 413 -37.73 25.93 -43.80
CA PRO A 413 -37.05 26.54 -42.64
C PRO A 413 -37.24 25.71 -41.32
N THR A 414 -36.59 26.00 -40.19
CA THR A 414 -37.10 26.92 -39.15
C THR A 414 -36.09 27.01 -38.00
N ALA A 415 -35.78 28.24 -37.60
CA ALA A 415 -34.84 28.61 -36.53
C ALA A 415 -35.43 28.47 -35.12
N SER A 416 -34.56 28.20 -34.14
CA SER A 416 -34.72 28.67 -32.75
C SER A 416 -33.35 28.67 -32.05
N PRO A 417 -32.80 29.83 -31.64
CA PRO A 417 -31.64 29.89 -30.75
C PRO A 417 -32.11 30.14 -29.30
N SER A 418 -31.66 29.31 -28.37
CA SER A 418 -31.72 29.66 -26.94
C SER A 418 -30.46 30.44 -26.58
N GLU A 419 -30.63 31.75 -26.39
CA GLU A 419 -29.71 32.58 -25.63
C GLU A 419 -29.77 32.19 -24.15
N MET A 420 -28.62 32.02 -23.51
CA MET A 420 -28.49 32.14 -22.07
C MET A 420 -27.42 33.18 -21.72
N PRO A 421 -27.62 33.96 -20.65
CA PRO A 421 -26.98 35.25 -20.49
C PRO A 421 -25.65 35.17 -19.73
N LEU A 422 -24.80 36.13 -20.07
CA LEU A 422 -23.60 36.56 -19.35
C LEU A 422 -23.90 36.78 -17.86
N GLU A 423 -23.15 36.11 -16.98
CA GLU A 423 -22.98 36.54 -15.59
C GLU A 423 -21.61 37.15 -15.38
N LEU A 424 -21.65 38.29 -14.69
CA LEU A 424 -20.61 39.27 -14.50
C LEU A 424 -19.68 38.85 -13.35
N SER A 425 -18.38 38.98 -13.57
CA SER A 425 -17.35 38.91 -12.52
C SER A 425 -17.56 40.01 -11.46
N PRO A 426 -17.44 39.73 -10.16
CA PRO A 426 -17.22 40.76 -9.16
C PRO A 426 -15.72 40.99 -8.92
N THR A 427 -15.31 42.24 -9.08
CA THR A 427 -14.02 42.84 -8.70
C THR A 427 -13.78 42.72 -7.18
N PRO A 428 -12.59 42.34 -6.70
CA PRO A 428 -12.25 42.51 -5.29
C PRO A 428 -11.95 43.98 -4.97
N THR A 429 -12.60 44.45 -3.92
CA THR A 429 -12.50 45.79 -3.33
C THR A 429 -11.23 45.92 -2.50
N ASP A 430 -10.45 46.96 -2.77
CA ASP A 430 -9.39 47.47 -1.90
C ASP A 430 -9.92 47.77 -0.48
N THR A 431 -9.24 47.25 0.54
CA THR A 431 -9.32 47.78 1.91
C THR A 431 -7.91 47.88 2.49
N PRO A 432 -7.54 49.02 3.13
CA PRO A 432 -6.15 49.29 3.51
C PRO A 432 -5.83 48.92 4.97
N THR A 433 -4.54 48.64 5.19
CA THR A 433 -3.74 48.93 6.40
C THR A 433 -4.06 48.17 7.71
N GLU A 434 -3.12 47.34 8.17
CA GLU A 434 -2.34 47.62 9.39
C GLU A 434 -1.08 46.75 9.48
N SER A 435 0.07 47.40 9.55
CA SER A 435 1.37 46.81 9.81
C SER A 435 1.67 46.86 11.31
N PHE A 436 1.75 45.70 11.98
CA PHE A 436 2.30 45.58 13.33
C PHE A 436 3.75 45.09 13.24
N PRO A 437 4.73 45.77 13.87
CA PRO A 437 6.07 45.24 14.04
C PRO A 437 6.08 44.27 15.23
N VAL A 438 6.54 43.04 15.02
CA VAL A 438 6.87 42.10 16.10
C VAL A 438 8.38 42.10 16.28
N ASP A 439 8.83 42.61 17.43
CA ASP A 439 10.21 42.52 17.91
C ASP A 439 10.61 41.05 18.17
N PRO A 440 11.86 40.64 17.89
CA PRO A 440 12.33 39.29 18.21
C PRO A 440 12.68 39.15 19.70
N PRO A 441 12.30 38.03 20.37
CA PRO A 441 12.81 37.77 21.72
C PRO A 441 14.27 37.33 21.67
N THR A 442 15.11 38.14 22.29
CA THR A 442 16.49 37.79 22.65
C THR A 442 16.45 36.98 23.94
N SER A 443 16.83 35.70 23.89
CA SER A 443 17.12 34.92 25.10
C SER A 443 18.47 34.21 24.96
N THR A 444 19.47 34.80 25.60
CA THR A 444 20.75 34.17 25.96
C THR A 444 20.53 33.26 27.17
N PRO A 445 21.10 32.04 27.19
CA PRO A 445 21.45 31.39 28.44
C PRO A 445 22.97 31.40 28.65
N THR A 446 23.36 31.92 29.81
CA THR A 446 24.71 31.91 30.37
C THR A 446 25.13 30.49 30.78
N GLN A 447 26.41 30.19 30.56
CA GLN A 447 27.12 28.96 30.90
C GLN A 447 27.04 28.55 32.38
N GLY A 448 27.05 27.23 32.61
CA GLY A 448 27.36 26.59 33.89
C GLY A 448 28.06 25.24 33.67
N PHE A 449 29.34 25.19 34.04
CA PHE A 449 30.31 24.09 33.99
C PHE A 449 29.88 22.81 34.75
N LEU A 450 30.27 21.63 34.24
CA LEU A 450 31.12 20.61 34.91
C LEU A 450 31.25 19.34 34.02
N PRO A 451 32.48 18.84 33.71
CA PRO A 451 32.66 17.56 33.02
C PRO A 451 32.76 16.38 34.00
N LEU A 452 32.08 15.28 33.68
CA LEU A 452 32.24 13.98 34.33
C LEU A 452 33.48 13.27 33.76
N LEU A 453 34.33 12.79 34.68
CA LEU A 453 35.44 11.88 34.43
C LEU A 453 34.90 10.50 34.01
N THR A 454 35.39 9.98 32.89
CA THR A 454 35.49 8.53 32.68
C THR A 454 36.94 8.17 32.47
N ASP A 455 37.42 7.35 33.39
CA ASP A 455 38.75 6.77 33.47
C ASP A 455 38.60 5.35 32.92
N GLU A 456 39.03 5.11 31.68
CA GLU A 456 39.03 3.77 31.07
C GLU A 456 40.44 3.46 30.55
N PRO A 457 41.08 2.37 31.02
CA PRO A 457 42.48 2.07 30.73
C PRO A 457 42.70 1.47 29.34
N PRO A 458 43.89 1.64 28.74
CA PRO A 458 44.16 1.17 27.38
C PRO A 458 44.29 -0.36 27.32
N LEU A 459 43.66 -0.94 26.30
CA LEU A 459 43.80 -2.34 25.90
C LEU A 459 45.25 -2.65 25.52
N VAL A 460 45.79 -3.67 26.17
CA VAL A 460 47.11 -4.25 25.91
C VAL A 460 47.02 -5.11 24.65
N VAL A 461 47.75 -4.71 23.61
CA VAL A 461 48.02 -5.55 22.43
C VAL A 461 49.10 -6.55 22.82
N THR A 462 48.74 -7.82 23.02
CA THR A 462 49.70 -8.92 23.07
C THR A 462 49.87 -9.50 21.67
N ASP A 463 50.99 -9.16 21.08
CA ASP A 463 51.58 -9.77 19.90
C ASP A 463 52.16 -11.13 20.35
N GLU A 464 51.60 -12.24 19.88
CA GLU A 464 52.21 -13.57 20.05
C GLU A 464 52.35 -14.26 18.68
N PRO A 465 53.56 -14.73 18.32
CA PRO A 465 53.86 -15.25 17.00
C PRO A 465 53.44 -16.71 16.82
N THR A 466 52.93 -17.02 15.63
CA THR A 466 52.76 -18.38 15.11
C THR A 466 54.09 -19.13 15.00
N PRO A 467 54.07 -20.45 15.26
CA PRO A 467 54.98 -21.36 14.58
C PRO A 467 54.26 -22.57 13.94
N PHE A 468 54.56 -22.74 12.64
CA PHE A 468 54.35 -23.88 11.74
C PHE A 468 52.99 -24.10 11.09
#